data_AF-A0A7C8B876-F1
#
_entry.id   AF-A0A7C8B876-F1
#
_cell.length_a   1.000
_cell.length_b   1.000
_cell.length_c   1.000
_cell.angle_alpha   90.00
_cell.angle_beta   90.00
_cell.angle_gamma   90.00
#
_symmetry.space_group_name_H-M   'P 1'
#
loop_
_entity.id
_entity.type
_entity.pdbx_description
1 polymer ?
#
loop_
_entity_poly.entity_id
_entity_poly.type
_entity_poly.pdbx_seq_one_letter_code
_entity_poly.pdbx_strand_id
1 'polypeptide(L)'
;MKTAIARNFHVPLPEATYQRLKTTAKLQKRPATQLAKQALEQWLEQQERFAVHEEIASYAASIAGSTDDLDESFEAASLEHLAETESGQ
;
A
#
# COMPACT_ATOMS: atom_id res chain seq x y z
N MET A 1 -27.62 -17.20 -0.55
CA MET A 1 -26.66 -16.30 -1.23
C MET A 1 -27.12 -14.87 -1.01
N LYS A 2 -26.34 -14.05 -0.30
CA LYS A 2 -26.74 -12.67 0.04
C LYS A 2 -26.51 -11.80 -1.20
N THR A 3 -27.58 -11.37 -1.86
CA THR A 3 -27.48 -10.49 -3.03
C THR A 3 -26.87 -9.16 -2.60
N ALA A 4 -25.67 -8.83 -3.09
CA ALA A 4 -25.05 -7.54 -2.81
C ALA A 4 -25.92 -6.43 -3.42
N ILE A 5 -26.26 -5.41 -2.62
CA ILE A 5 -27.04 -4.26 -3.07
C ILE A 5 -26.13 -3.40 -3.95
N ALA A 6 -26.39 -3.36 -5.25
CA ALA A 6 -25.65 -2.48 -6.17
C ALA A 6 -26.15 -1.03 -6.05
N ARG A 7 -25.23 -0.09 -5.85
CA ARG A 7 -25.48 1.35 -5.89
C ARG A 7 -24.65 1.96 -7.02
N ASN A 8 -25.22 2.90 -7.78
CA ASN A 8 -24.56 3.49 -8.94
C ASN A 8 -24.08 4.91 -8.62
N PHE A 9 -22.80 5.17 -8.87
CA PHE A 9 -22.25 6.52 -8.93
C PHE A 9 -22.27 7.01 -10.38
N HIS A 10 -22.70 8.25 -10.60
CA HIS A 10 -22.56 8.91 -11.90
C HIS A 10 -21.26 9.73 -11.89
N VAL A 11 -20.24 9.25 -12.58
CA VAL A 11 -18.90 9.87 -12.59
C VAL A 11 -18.56 10.29 -14.02
N PRO A 12 -18.78 11.56 -14.39
CA PRO A 12 -18.32 12.08 -15.68
C PRO A 12 -16.80 11.98 -15.78
N LEU A 13 -16.31 11.36 -16.84
CA LEU A 13 -14.87 11.21 -17.07
C LEU A 13 -14.39 12.31 -18.03
N PRO A 14 -13.20 12.90 -17.81
CA PRO A 14 -12.54 13.71 -18.82
C PRO A 14 -12.33 12.90 -20.11
N GLU A 15 -12.43 13.55 -21.26
CA GLU A 15 -12.37 12.90 -22.58
C GLU A 15 -11.13 12.01 -22.75
N ALA A 16 -9.96 12.50 -22.32
CA ALA A 16 -8.72 11.75 -22.38
C ALA A 16 -8.79 10.44 -21.58
N THR A 17 -9.37 10.47 -20.38
CA THR A 17 -9.54 9.29 -19.52
C THR A 17 -10.55 8.32 -20.11
N TYR A 18 -11.66 8.85 -20.65
CA TYR A 18 -12.67 8.05 -21.33
C TYR A 18 -12.09 7.29 -22.52
N GLN A 19 -11.34 7.95 -23.40
CA GLN A 19 -10.74 7.32 -24.58
C GLN A 19 -9.70 6.26 -24.21
N ARG A 20 -8.87 6.54 -23.20
CA ARG A 20 -7.90 5.56 -22.67
C ARG A 20 -8.61 4.32 -22.14
N LEU A 21 -9.61 4.50 -21.26
CA LEU A 21 -10.38 3.38 -20.70
C LEU A 21 -11.08 2.57 -21.81
N LYS A 22 -11.71 3.24 -22.77
CA LYS A 22 -12.38 2.61 -23.91
C LYS A 22 -11.40 1.80 -24.77
N THR A 23 -10.21 2.34 -25.02
CA THR A 23 -9.16 1.67 -25.80
C THR A 23 -8.66 0.42 -25.07
N THR A 24 -8.34 0.55 -23.78
CA THR A 24 -7.92 -0.58 -22.94
C THR A 24 -8.99 -1.66 -22.87
N ALA A 25 -10.26 -1.27 -22.71
CA ALA A 25 -11.40 -2.18 -22.70
C ALA A 25 -11.52 -2.98 -24.01
N LYS A 26 -11.37 -2.29 -25.15
CA LYS A 26 -11.36 -2.92 -26.48
C LYS A 26 -10.20 -3.90 -26.63
N LEU A 27 -8.99 -3.52 -26.23
CA LEU A 27 -7.79 -4.37 -26.31
C LEU A 27 -7.94 -5.62 -25.44
N GLN A 28 -8.46 -5.47 -24.22
CA GLN A 28 -8.65 -6.58 -23.29
C GLN A 28 -9.93 -7.39 -23.55
N LYS A 29 -10.77 -6.98 -24.52
CA LYS A 29 -12.08 -7.58 -24.82
C LYS A 29 -12.98 -7.68 -23.58
N ARG A 30 -12.92 -6.66 -22.71
CA ARG A 30 -13.71 -6.56 -21.47
C ARG A 30 -14.55 -5.29 -21.49
N PRO A 31 -15.73 -5.27 -20.83
CA PRO A 31 -16.51 -4.05 -20.69
C PRO A 31 -15.72 -2.96 -19.96
N ALA A 32 -15.76 -1.72 -20.46
CA ALA A 32 -15.09 -0.58 -19.84
C ALA A 32 -15.56 -0.34 -18.39
N THR A 33 -16.84 -0.60 -18.11
CA THR A 33 -17.41 -0.52 -16.77
C THR A 33 -16.82 -1.55 -15.82
N GLN A 34 -16.48 -2.75 -16.29
CA GLN A 34 -15.83 -3.76 -15.47
C GLN A 34 -14.40 -3.34 -15.13
N LEU A 35 -13.66 -2.79 -16.09
CA LEU A 35 -12.31 -2.27 -15.85
C LEU A 35 -12.33 -1.08 -14.88
N ALA A 36 -13.31 -0.18 -15.02
CA ALA A 36 -13.46 0.95 -14.10
C ALA A 36 -13.73 0.48 -12.67
N LYS A 37 -14.63 -0.50 -12.48
CA LYS A 37 -14.91 -1.09 -11.17
C LYS A 37 -13.66 -1.72 -10.57
N GLN A 38 -12.96 -2.56 -11.33
CA GLN A 38 -11.73 -3.21 -10.88
C GLN A 38 -10.65 -2.19 -10.51
N ALA A 39 -10.45 -1.16 -11.33
CA ALA A 39 -9.46 -0.12 -11.05
C ALA A 39 -9.81 0.66 -9.76
N LEU A 40 -11.10 0.93 -9.52
CA LEU A 40 -11.56 1.61 -8.32
C LEU A 40 -11.37 0.73 -7.07
N GLU A 41 -11.72 -0.56 -7.14
CA GLU A 41 -11.50 -1.53 -6.05
C GLU A 41 -10.02 -1.60 -5.68
N GLN A 42 -9.14 -1.80 -6.66
CA GLN A 42 -7.69 -1.87 -6.44
C GLN A 42 -7.13 -0.56 -5.87
N TRP A 43 -7.63 0.58 -6.34
CA TRP A 43 -7.20 1.87 -5.82
C TRP A 43 -7.61 2.06 -4.36
N LEU A 44 -8.85 1.69 -3.99
CA LEU A 44 -9.34 1.78 -2.61
C LEU A 44 -8.56 0.87 -1.66
N GLU A 45 -8.33 -0.40 -2.03
CA GLU A 45 -7.50 -1.31 -1.24
C GLU A 45 -6.08 -0.75 -1.03
N GLN A 46 -5.53 -0.12 -2.07
CA GLN A 46 -4.21 0.50 -1.98
C GLN A 46 -4.22 1.76 -1.08
N GLN A 47 -5.28 2.56 -1.09
CA GLN A 47 -5.41 3.70 -0.18
C GLN A 47 -5.48 3.26 1.28
N GLU A 48 -6.21 2.19 1.60
CA GLU A 48 -6.27 1.63 2.95
C GLU A 48 -4.89 1.18 3.42
N ARG A 49 -4.14 0.48 2.56
CA ARG A 49 -2.77 0.06 2.86
C ARG A 49 -1.82 1.24 3.07
N PHE A 50 -1.95 2.30 2.27
CA PHE A 50 -1.15 3.50 2.43
C PHE A 50 -1.44 4.22 3.75
N ALA A 51 -2.71 4.34 4.13
CA ALA A 51 -3.09 4.97 5.40
C ALA A 51 -2.47 4.23 6.61
N VAL A 52 -2.53 2.90 6.62
CA VAL A 52 -1.91 2.09 7.69
C VAL A 52 -0.39 2.28 7.71
N HIS A 53 0.26 2.24 6.54
CA HIS A 53 1.71 2.47 6.46
C HIS A 53 2.11 3.87 6.95
N GLU A 54 1.33 4.90 6.61
CA GLU A 54 1.58 6.27 7.04
C GLU A 54 1.44 6.42 8.55
N GLU A 55 0.41 5.80 9.14
CA GLU A 55 0.21 5.80 10.59
C GLU A 55 1.35 5.10 11.33
N ILE A 56 1.77 3.92 10.86
CA ILE A 56 2.93 3.20 11.41
C ILE A 56 4.20 4.04 11.28
N ALA A 57 4.45 4.65 10.12
CA ALA A 57 5.63 5.48 9.91
C ALA A 57 5.63 6.72 10.81
N SER A 58 4.47 7.35 11.00
CA SER A 58 4.29 8.48 11.92
C SER A 58 4.58 8.08 13.37
N TYR A 59 4.02 6.94 13.81
CA TYR A 59 4.30 6.39 15.13
C TYR A 59 5.78 6.08 15.32
N ALA A 60 6.39 5.34 14.39
CA ALA A 60 7.81 5.00 14.44
C ALA A 60 8.68 6.26 14.48
N ALA A 61 8.39 7.28 13.67
CA ALA A 61 9.11 8.55 13.70
C ALA A 61 8.95 9.30 15.04
N SER A 62 7.80 9.14 15.71
CA SER A 62 7.56 9.73 17.03
C SER A 62 8.29 9.03 18.17
N ILE A 63 8.56 7.73 18.02
CA ILE A 63 9.23 6.89 19.01
C ILE A 63 10.74 6.77 18.76
N ALA A 64 11.20 7.01 17.53
CA ALA A 64 12.60 6.93 17.14
C ALA A 64 13.52 7.71 18.10
N GLY A 65 14.56 7.04 18.60
CA GLY A 65 15.51 7.60 19.58
C GLY A 65 14.98 7.71 21.01
N SER A 66 13.75 7.25 21.29
CA SER A 66 13.26 7.08 22.67
C SER A 66 13.69 5.73 23.24
N THR A 67 13.44 5.50 24.53
CA THR A 67 13.73 4.21 25.17
C THR A 67 12.93 3.06 24.56
N ASP A 68 11.76 3.34 24.00
CA ASP A 68 10.89 2.32 23.37
C ASP A 68 11.36 1.94 21.95
N ASP A 69 12.33 2.67 21.40
CA ASP A 69 13.00 2.36 20.12
C ASP A 69 14.18 1.38 20.29
N LEU A 70 14.75 1.31 21.50
CA LEU A 70 15.93 0.49 21.81
C LEU A 70 15.51 -0.92 22.25
N ASP A 71 15.97 -1.94 21.52
CA ASP A 71 15.88 -3.34 21.96
C ASP A 71 17.23 -3.78 22.53
N GLU A 72 17.34 -3.81 23.86
CA GLU A 72 18.58 -4.15 24.59
C GLU A 72 19.17 -5.50 24.15
N SER A 73 18.32 -6.47 23.79
CA SER A 73 18.78 -7.79 23.35
C SER A 73 19.41 -7.74 21.96
N PHE A 74 18.85 -6.90 21.08
CA PHE A 74 19.38 -6.69 19.74
C PHE A 74 20.67 -5.86 19.73
N GLU A 75 20.74 -4.84 20.60
CA GLU A 75 21.95 -4.03 20.78
C GLU A 75 23.11 -4.88 21.34
N ALA A 76 22.84 -5.73 22.34
CA ALA A 76 23.83 -6.65 22.89
C ALA A 76 24.36 -7.63 21.83
N ALA A 77 23.47 -8.21 21.01
CA ALA A 77 23.86 -9.09 19.91
C ALA A 77 24.67 -8.36 18.83
N SER A 78 24.34 -7.09 18.53
CA SER A 78 25.10 -6.28 17.58
C SER A 78 26.52 -6.00 18.06
N LEU A 79 26.71 -5.73 19.36
CA LEU A 79 28.05 -5.54 19.95
C LEU A 79 28.87 -6.83 19.94
N GLU A 80 28.25 -7.98 20.24
CA GLU A 80 28.90 -9.29 20.16
C GLU A 80 29.37 -9.59 18.73
N HIS A 81 28.50 -9.37 17.74
CA HIS A 81 28.87 -9.53 16.33
C HIS A 81 30.02 -8.61 15.91
N LEU A 82 29.99 -7.34 16.32
CA LEU A 82 31.06 -6.38 16.02
C LEU A 82 32.40 -6.87 16.61
N ALA A 83 32.39 -7.31 17.88
CA ALA A 83 33.58 -7.81 18.56
C ALA A 83 34.16 -9.07 17.90
N GLU A 84 33.31 -9.98 17.42
CA GLU A 84 33.72 -11.16 16.66
C GLU A 84 34.35 -10.79 15.31
N THR A 85 33.79 -9.80 14.62
CA THR A 85 34.34 -9.34 13.33
C THR A 85 35.67 -8.60 13.49
N GLU A 86 35.87 -7.85 14.57
CA GLU A 86 37.13 -7.16 14.86
C GLU A 86 38.22 -8.11 15.40
N SER A 87 37.84 -9.19 16.07
CA SER A 87 38.78 -10.19 16.61
C SER A 87 39.19 -11.28 15.60
N GLY A 88 38.51 -11.34 14.45
CA GLY A 88 38.76 -12.29 13.36
C GLY A 88 39.71 -11.80 12.28
N GLN A 89 40.38 -10.65 12.47
CA GLN A 89 41.36 -10.04 11.56
C GLN A 89 42.77 -10.09 12.14
#